data_AF-A0A929ZS89-F1
#
_entry.id   AF-A0A929ZS89-F1
#
_cell.length_a   1.000
_cell.length_b   1.000
_cell.length_c   1.000
_cell.angle_alpha   90.00
_cell.angle_beta   90.00
_cell.angle_gamma   90.00
#
_symmetry.space_group_name_H-M   'P 1'
#
loop_
_entity.id
_entity.type
_entity.pdbx_description
1 polymer ?
#
loop_
_entity_poly.entity_id
_entity_poly.type
_entity_poly.pdbx_seq_one_letter_code
_entity_poly.pdbx_strand_id
1 'polypeptide(L)'
;MSFKAKLKVAGKERNILSVDFGMLQETDPTGRPSSVTRGGKIHIVVEGTGETDLFEWMTNSFERKDGSIVFYKRDSDATLKELKFKEAY
;
A
#
# COMPACT_ATOMS: atom_id res chain seq x y z
N MET A 1 -13.34 5.32 11.85
CA MET A 1 -12.38 6.35 12.34
C MET A 1 -11.57 6.84 11.15
N SER A 2 -11.49 8.15 10.91
CA SER A 2 -10.69 8.71 9.81
C SER A 2 -9.20 8.74 10.17
N PHE A 3 -8.35 8.61 9.17
CA PHE A 3 -6.90 8.79 9.24
C PHE A 3 -6.46 9.56 8.00
N LYS A 4 -5.37 10.33 8.10
CA LYS A 4 -4.75 10.97 6.94
C LYS A 4 -3.63 10.07 6.45
N ALA A 5 -3.71 9.63 5.21
CA ALA A 5 -2.62 8.92 4.55
C ALA A 5 -2.48 9.37 3.09
N LYS A 6 -1.24 9.32 2.61
CA LYS A 6 -0.90 9.64 1.22
C LYS A 6 -0.08 8.54 0.58
N LEU A 7 -0.46 8.16 -0.63
CA LEU A 7 0.39 7.38 -1.55
C LEU A 7 1.40 8.34 -2.18
N LYS A 8 2.68 7.97 -2.17
CA LYS A 8 3.75 8.62 -2.91
C LYS A 8 4.33 7.62 -3.91
N VAL A 9 4.17 7.87 -5.20
CA VAL A 9 4.67 6.99 -6.27
C VAL A 9 4.95 7.80 -7.53
N ALA A 10 6.06 7.52 -8.22
CA ALA A 10 6.46 8.23 -9.45
C ALA A 10 6.44 9.77 -9.33
N GLY A 11 6.85 10.31 -8.17
CA GLY A 11 6.87 11.75 -7.91
C GLY A 11 5.49 12.39 -7.67
N LYS A 12 4.42 11.61 -7.67
CA LYS A 12 3.05 12.05 -7.42
C LYS A 12 2.58 11.68 -6.02
N GLU A 13 1.71 12.51 -5.46
CA GLU A 13 1.04 12.25 -4.19
C GLU A 13 -0.47 12.12 -4.39
N ARG A 14 -1.09 11.10 -3.78
CA ARG A 14 -2.55 10.93 -3.77
C ARG A 14 -3.07 10.64 -2.38
N ASN A 15 -4.23 11.22 -2.05
CA ASN A 15 -4.91 10.91 -0.80
C ASN A 15 -5.48 9.49 -0.84
N ILE A 16 -5.34 8.79 0.27
CA ILE A 16 -5.86 7.44 0.47
C ILE A 16 -7.12 7.51 1.34
N LEU A 17 -8.20 6.91 0.84
CA LEU A 17 -9.48 6.77 1.54
C LEU A 17 -9.53 5.49 2.38
N SER A 18 -8.91 4.41 1.89
CA SER A 18 -8.82 3.13 2.56
C SER A 18 -7.52 2.41 2.19
N VAL A 19 -6.94 1.68 3.13
CA VAL A 19 -5.79 0.83 2.90
C VAL A 19 -5.92 -0.45 3.72
N ASP A 20 -5.66 -1.58 3.07
CA ASP A 20 -5.61 -2.91 3.65
C ASP A 20 -4.34 -3.61 3.17
N PHE A 21 -3.62 -4.24 4.10
CA PHE A 21 -2.49 -5.09 3.79
C PHE A 21 -2.36 -6.14 4.88
N GLY A 22 -1.97 -7.34 4.47
CA GLY A 22 -1.88 -8.48 5.35
C GLY A 22 -0.71 -9.39 4.99
N MET A 23 -0.32 -10.18 5.97
CA MET A 23 0.59 -11.30 5.79
C MET A 23 -0.10 -12.55 6.30
N LEU A 24 0.08 -13.67 5.59
CA LEU A 24 -0.49 -14.96 5.93
C LEU A 24 0.63 -15.97 6.12
N GLN A 25 0.55 -16.71 7.23
CA GLN A 25 1.36 -17.89 7.48
C GLN A 25 0.43 -19.03 7.85
N GLU A 26 0.46 -20.12 7.09
CA GLU A 26 -0.40 -21.27 7.34
C GLU A 26 0.06 -22.03 8.59
N THR A 27 -0.89 -22.69 9.24
CA THR A 27 -0.66 -23.49 10.45
C THR A 27 -1.09 -24.94 10.22
N ASP A 28 -0.43 -25.86 10.91
CA ASP A 28 -0.83 -27.26 10.97
C ASP A 28 -2.07 -27.46 11.87
N PRO A 29 -2.66 -28.68 11.93
CA PRO A 29 -3.82 -28.95 12.78
C PRO A 29 -3.59 -28.73 14.29
N THR A 30 -2.34 -28.59 14.73
CA THR A 30 -1.97 -28.29 16.12
C THR A 30 -1.77 -26.79 16.38
N GLY A 31 -1.94 -25.95 15.35
CA GLY A 31 -1.78 -24.50 15.40
C GLY A 31 -0.34 -24.02 15.25
N ARG A 32 0.60 -24.89 14.86
CA ARG A 32 2.01 -24.49 14.66
C ARG A 32 2.22 -23.98 13.23
N PRO A 33 3.00 -22.90 13.02
CA PRO A 33 3.31 -22.43 11.69
C PRO A 33 3.95 -23.53 10.82
N SER A 34 3.38 -23.79 9.65
CA SER A 34 3.80 -24.87 8.74
C SER A 34 4.29 -24.36 7.38
N SER A 35 4.12 -23.07 7.08
CA SER A 35 4.54 -22.45 5.83
C SER A 35 5.46 -21.26 6.05
N VAL A 36 6.12 -20.84 4.96
CA VAL A 36 6.74 -19.51 4.87
C VAL A 36 5.64 -18.46 4.78
N THR A 37 5.85 -17.31 5.41
CA THR A 37 4.94 -16.17 5.37
C THR A 37 4.80 -15.61 3.96
N ARG A 38 3.57 -15.41 3.51
CA ARG A 38 3.23 -14.78 2.24
C ARG A 38 2.63 -13.40 2.48
N GLY A 39 3.02 -12.42 1.68
CA GLY A 39 2.54 -11.04 1.80
C GLY A 39 2.90 -10.22 0.57
N GLY A 40 2.85 -8.90 0.71
CA GLY A 40 3.24 -7.95 -0.34
C GLY A 40 2.09 -7.41 -1.18
N LYS A 41 0.87 -7.93 -0.99
CA LYS A 41 -0.34 -7.32 -1.56
C LYS A 41 -0.80 -6.17 -0.65
N ILE A 42 -0.97 -5.01 -1.26
CA ILE A 42 -1.47 -3.80 -0.59
C ILE A 42 -2.68 -3.34 -1.40
N HIS A 43 -3.85 -3.35 -0.79
CA HIS A 43 -5.08 -2.86 -1.39
C HIS A 43 -5.30 -1.43 -0.93
N ILE A 44 -5.42 -0.49 -1.87
CA ILE A 44 -5.68 0.92 -1.58
C ILE A 44 -6.88 1.43 -2.37
N VAL A 45 -7.62 2.34 -1.76
CA VAL A 45 -8.60 3.20 -2.43
C VAL A 45 -8.05 4.62 -2.38
N VAL A 46 -7.85 5.22 -3.55
CA VAL A 46 -7.34 6.59 -3.68
C VAL A 46 -8.43 7.51 -4.21
N GLU A 47 -8.32 8.80 -3.90
CA GLU A 47 -9.17 9.81 -4.54
C GLU A 47 -8.91 9.87 -6.05
N GLY A 48 -10.01 9.86 -6.82
CA GLY A 48 -9.96 10.05 -8.26
C GLY A 48 -9.48 11.46 -8.61
N THR A 49 -8.68 11.58 -9.66
CA THR A 49 -8.25 12.86 -10.24
C THR A 49 -8.41 12.80 -11.75
N GLY A 50 -8.11 13.90 -12.46
CA GLY A 50 -8.09 13.91 -13.93
C GLY A 50 -6.86 13.22 -14.56
N GLU A 51 -5.95 12.66 -13.75
CA GLU A 51 -4.73 12.01 -14.25
C GLU A 51 -4.91 10.51 -14.46
N THR A 52 -4.22 9.95 -15.47
CA THR A 52 -4.36 8.56 -15.96
C THR A 52 -3.21 7.63 -15.56
N ASP A 53 -2.22 8.10 -14.81
CA ASP A 53 -0.98 7.38 -14.48
C ASP A 53 -1.18 6.03 -13.76
N LEU A 54 -2.17 5.94 -12.85
CA LEU A 54 -2.50 4.67 -12.20
C LEU A 54 -3.15 3.67 -13.17
N PHE A 55 -3.92 4.16 -14.13
CA PHE A 55 -4.52 3.32 -15.16
C PHE A 55 -3.45 2.84 -16.16
N GLU A 56 -2.57 3.74 -16.59
CA GLU A 56 -1.43 3.39 -17.45
C GLU A 56 -0.56 2.31 -16.79
N TRP A 57 -0.24 2.47 -15.51
CA TRP A 57 0.51 1.47 -14.74
C TRP A 57 -0.24 0.13 -14.67
N MET A 58 -1.55 0.14 -14.41
CA MET A 58 -2.39 -1.07 -14.40
C MET A 58 -2.38 -1.82 -15.74
N THR A 59 -2.30 -1.09 -16.86
CA THR A 59 -2.30 -1.69 -18.21
C THR A 59 -0.93 -2.17 -18.68
N ASN A 60 0.15 -1.87 -17.96
CA ASN A 60 1.52 -2.22 -18.34
C ASN A 60 2.11 -3.30 -17.43
N SER A 61 2.00 -4.57 -17.85
CA SER A 61 2.42 -5.73 -17.04
C SER A 61 3.92 -5.84 -16.74
N PHE A 62 4.77 -5.01 -17.38
CA PHE A 62 6.22 -4.98 -17.13
C PHE A 62 6.65 -3.80 -16.26
N GLU A 63 5.78 -2.81 -16.09
CA GLU A 63 6.11 -1.61 -15.36
C GLU A 63 6.07 -1.85 -13.86
N ARG A 64 7.18 -1.48 -13.21
CA ARG A 64 7.32 -1.61 -11.77
C ARG A 64 7.65 -0.28 -11.16
N LYS A 65 7.07 -0.01 -9.99
CA LYS A 65 7.30 1.24 -9.27
C LYS A 65 7.64 1.00 -7.82
N ASP A 66 8.59 1.79 -7.34
CA ASP A 66 8.86 1.98 -5.93
C ASP A 66 7.98 3.12 -5.40
N GLY A 67 7.61 3.03 -4.13
CA GLY A 67 6.81 4.08 -3.52
C GLY A 67 6.60 3.86 -2.03
N SER A 68 5.79 4.74 -1.45
CA SER A 68 5.43 4.65 -0.04
C SER A 68 4.00 5.10 0.25
N ILE A 69 3.46 4.55 1.34
CA ILE A 69 2.23 5.01 1.96
C ILE A 69 2.63 5.67 3.28
N VAL A 70 2.44 6.99 3.35
CA VAL A 70 2.75 7.78 4.54
C VAL A 70 1.47 7.99 5.33
N PHE A 71 1.45 7.49 6.57
CA PHE A 71 0.39 7.73 7.53
C PHE A 71 0.80 8.90 8.43
N TYR A 72 -0.11 9.84 8.63
CA TYR A 72 0.13 11.02 9.46
C TYR A 72 -0.49 10.85 10.84
N LYS A 73 0.06 11.58 11.82
CA LYS A 73 -0.56 11.67 13.16
C LYS A 73 -1.91 12.38 13.05
N ARG A 74 -2.78 12.19 14.04
CA ARG A 74 -4.12 12.81 14.04
C ARG A 74 -4.11 14.26 14.49
N ASP A 75 -3.16 14.61 15.35
CA ASP A 75 -2.99 15.91 16.00
C ASP A 75 -2.04 16.84 15.22
N SER A 76 -1.33 16.31 14.24
CA SER A 76 -0.29 17.03 13.51
C SER A 76 -0.02 16.42 12.14
N ASP A 77 0.56 17.21 11.24
CA ASP A 77 1.04 16.73 9.92
C ASP A 77 2.40 16.01 9.99
N ALA A 78 2.82 15.58 11.18
CA ALA A 78 4.00 14.75 11.35
C ALA A 78 3.71 13.31 10.87
N THR A 79 4.71 12.68 10.27
CA THR A 79 4.65 11.26 9.90
C THR A 79 4.47 10.40 11.16
N LEU A 80 3.44 9.58 11.17
CA LEU A 80 3.20 8.56 12.19
C LEU A 80 3.96 7.27 11.84
N LYS A 81 3.77 6.77 10.63
CA LYS A 81 4.45 5.59 10.09
C LYS A 81 4.47 5.64 8.57
N GLU A 82 5.42 4.93 7.97
CA GLU A 82 5.58 4.85 6.53
C GLU A 82 5.72 3.38 6.10
N LEU A 83 4.87 2.95 5.17
CA LEU A 83 4.98 1.65 4.51
C LEU A 83 5.67 1.85 3.16
N LYS A 84 6.89 1.32 3.01
CA LYS A 84 7.64 1.39 1.75
C LYS A 84 7.48 0.09 0.98
N PHE A 85 7.23 0.19 -0.31
CA PHE A 85 7.19 -0.95 -1.22
C PHE A 85 8.21 -0.73 -2.35
N LYS A 86 8.69 -1.84 -2.90
CA LYS A 86 9.64 -1.85 -4.01
C LYS A 86 9.15 -2.79 -5.09
N GLU A 87 9.46 -2.47 -6.34
CA GLU A 87 9.17 -3.30 -7.51
C GLU A 87 7.68 -3.73 -7.57
N ALA A 88 6.76 -2.87 -7.13
CA ALA A 88 5.33 -3.16 -7.18
C ALA A 88 4.85 -3.15 -8.63
N TYR A 89 3.88 -4.01 -8.95
CA TYR A 89 3.31 -4.21 -10.28
C TYR A 89 1.78 -4.22 -10.21
#